data_AF-A0A3L7RHS0-F1
#
_entry.id   AF-A0A3L7RHS0-F1
#
_cell.length_a   1.000
_cell.length_b   1.000
_cell.length_c   1.000
_cell.angle_alpha   90.00
_cell.angle_beta   90.00
_cell.angle_gamma   90.00
#
_symmetry.space_group_name_H-M   'P 1'
#
loop_
_entity.id
_entity.type
_entity.pdbx_description
1 polymer ?
#
loop_
_entity_poly.entity_id
_entity_poly.type
_entity_poly.pdbx_seq_one_letter_code
_entity_poly.pdbx_strand_id
1 'polypeptide(L)'
;MVNHQFEDLPTHLSERIRVHSESSNENGHFVLYWMRTAVRADENPALEVAIRLANQQRLPLLVYQAISQHHDYASDRHHMFMLEGARDVQMQFLHRGISYAFHLATRDDCGSHLKTLAEQATMVVTEEMPVDPTSERCFFDAESGIAACGDWAGGPRVEGDFLSGMAAAGRILGTLSMKRNTTASQLKLF
;
A
#
# COMPACT_ATOMS: atom_id res chain seq x y z
N MET A 1 6.71 -18.53 25.22
CA MET A 1 6.49 -19.67 24.32
C MET A 1 7.10 -19.27 22.98
N VAL A 2 8.00 -20.08 22.43
CA VAL A 2 8.62 -19.79 21.13
C VAL A 2 7.56 -20.03 20.06
N ASN A 3 7.32 -19.05 19.20
CA ASN A 3 6.27 -19.11 18.18
C ASN A 3 6.74 -20.04 17.04
N HIS A 4 6.60 -21.35 17.24
CA HIS A 4 7.00 -22.41 16.29
C HIS A 4 6.37 -22.26 14.89
N GLN A 5 5.32 -21.43 14.74
CA GLN A 5 4.66 -21.14 13.46
C GLN A 5 5.58 -20.58 12.38
N PHE A 6 6.69 -19.93 12.73
CA PHE A 6 7.56 -19.26 11.77
C PHE A 6 8.96 -19.89 11.64
N GLU A 7 9.26 -20.95 12.40
CA GLU A 7 10.60 -21.57 12.43
C GLU A 7 11.00 -22.23 11.10
N ASP A 8 10.01 -22.76 10.38
CA ASP A 8 10.20 -23.44 9.10
C ASP A 8 10.31 -22.47 7.89
N LEU A 9 10.26 -21.16 8.13
CA LEU A 9 10.38 -20.16 7.06
C LEU A 9 11.86 -19.91 6.72
N PRO A 10 12.20 -19.80 5.41
CA PRO A 10 13.52 -19.34 4.99
C PRO A 10 13.90 -18.00 5.64
N THR A 11 15.19 -17.81 5.93
CA THR A 11 15.71 -16.62 6.63
C THR A 11 15.26 -15.30 6.00
N HIS A 12 15.27 -15.23 4.65
CA HIS A 12 14.89 -14.03 3.92
C HIS A 12 13.40 -13.65 4.05
N LEU A 13 12.54 -14.59 4.45
CA LEU A 13 11.14 -14.32 4.80
C LEU A 13 10.99 -14.04 6.29
N SER A 14 11.63 -14.85 7.15
CA SER A 14 11.48 -14.73 8.61
C SER A 14 11.95 -13.36 9.12
N GLU A 15 13.01 -12.79 8.53
CA GLU A 15 13.52 -11.46 8.91
C GLU A 15 12.56 -10.30 8.57
N ARG A 16 11.54 -10.55 7.73
CA ARG A 16 10.59 -9.56 7.20
C ARG A 16 9.20 -9.65 7.83
N ILE A 17 9.02 -10.53 8.81
CA ILE A 17 7.72 -10.76 9.45
C ILE A 17 7.61 -9.91 10.71
N ARG A 18 6.49 -9.22 10.83
CA ARG A 18 6.07 -8.54 12.04
C ARG A 18 4.73 -9.12 12.51
N VAL A 19 4.71 -9.69 13.70
CA VAL A 19 3.48 -10.22 14.31
C VAL A 19 2.71 -9.07 14.96
N HIS A 20 1.48 -8.83 14.50
CA HIS A 20 0.61 -7.80 15.06
C HIS A 20 -0.31 -8.33 16.18
N SER A 21 -0.74 -9.59 16.06
CA SER A 21 -1.51 -10.31 17.09
C SER A 21 -1.06 -11.76 17.14
N GLU A 22 -0.91 -12.31 18.35
CA GLU A 22 -0.51 -13.71 18.58
C GLU A 22 -1.71 -14.68 18.63
N SER A 23 -2.95 -14.17 18.53
CA SER A 23 -4.15 -15.01 18.55
C SER A 23 -4.38 -15.69 17.19
N SER A 24 -4.20 -17.00 17.11
CA SER A 24 -4.68 -17.81 16.00
C SER A 24 -6.10 -18.32 16.25
N ASN A 25 -6.94 -18.33 15.22
CA ASN A 25 -8.26 -18.95 15.31
C ASN A 25 -8.16 -20.44 14.98
N GLU A 26 -8.22 -21.30 15.99
CA GLU A 26 -8.13 -22.76 15.83
C GLU A 26 -9.26 -23.36 14.97
N ASN A 27 -10.41 -22.68 14.88
CA ASN A 27 -11.56 -23.11 14.09
C ASN A 27 -11.56 -22.51 12.66
N GLY A 28 -10.51 -21.79 12.28
CA GLY A 28 -10.41 -21.19 10.95
C GLY A 28 -10.34 -22.24 9.83
N HIS A 29 -10.87 -21.89 8.66
CA HIS A 29 -10.99 -22.81 7.53
C HIS A 29 -9.90 -22.62 6.47
N PHE A 30 -9.18 -21.50 6.51
CA PHE A 30 -8.18 -21.11 5.53
C PHE A 30 -7.17 -20.13 6.13
N VAL A 31 -6.02 -19.99 5.47
CA VAL A 31 -5.12 -18.84 5.66
C VAL A 31 -5.60 -17.73 4.72
N LEU A 32 -5.75 -16.51 5.25
CA LEU A 32 -6.16 -15.34 4.47
C LEU A 32 -4.94 -14.49 4.16
N TYR A 33 -4.66 -14.25 2.88
CA TYR A 33 -3.75 -13.20 2.45
C TYR A 33 -4.55 -11.97 2.04
N TRP A 34 -4.51 -10.92 2.86
CA TRP A 34 -5.07 -9.62 2.52
C TRP A 34 -4.04 -8.81 1.71
N MET A 35 -4.20 -8.87 0.38
CA MET A 35 -3.38 -8.16 -0.59
C MET A 35 -3.82 -6.69 -0.70
N ARG A 36 -2.91 -5.76 -0.45
CA ARG A 36 -3.21 -4.31 -0.43
C ARG A 36 -2.40 -3.54 -1.44
N THR A 37 -1.08 -3.53 -1.25
CA THR A 37 -0.17 -2.62 -1.97
C THR A 37 0.71 -3.38 -2.95
N ALA A 38 0.98 -4.67 -2.72
CA ALA A 38 1.78 -5.51 -3.59
C ALA A 38 0.87 -6.36 -4.50
N VAL A 39 0.17 -5.71 -5.44
CA VAL A 39 -0.75 -6.36 -6.39
C VAL A 39 0.04 -7.11 -7.47
N ARG A 40 0.66 -8.22 -7.10
CA ARG A 40 1.45 -9.11 -7.95
C ARG A 40 1.48 -10.53 -7.37
N ALA A 41 1.44 -11.55 -8.22
CA ALA A 41 1.58 -12.94 -7.78
C ALA A 41 3.05 -13.40 -7.71
N ASP A 42 3.92 -12.76 -8.49
CA ASP A 42 5.35 -13.06 -8.52
C ASP A 42 6.15 -12.11 -7.62
N GLU A 43 7.27 -12.59 -7.09
CA GLU A 43 8.18 -11.82 -6.24
C GLU A 43 7.43 -11.05 -5.12
N ASN A 44 6.50 -11.75 -4.49
CA ASN A 44 5.67 -11.24 -3.41
C ASN A 44 5.96 -12.00 -2.10
N PRO A 45 6.81 -11.46 -1.21
CA PRO A 45 7.18 -12.14 0.03
C PRO A 45 5.98 -12.41 0.95
N ALA A 46 5.00 -11.51 1.00
CA ALA A 46 3.80 -11.70 1.84
C ALA A 46 2.95 -12.86 1.34
N LEU A 47 2.79 -12.98 0.01
CA LEU A 47 2.15 -14.14 -0.60
C LEU A 47 2.94 -15.43 -0.35
N GLU A 48 4.27 -15.41 -0.46
CA GLU A 48 5.09 -16.59 -0.21
C GLU A 48 4.96 -17.08 1.24
N VAL A 49 4.97 -16.15 2.21
CA VAL A 49 4.70 -16.46 3.62
C VAL A 49 3.32 -17.09 3.77
N ALA A 50 2.27 -16.51 3.18
CA ALA A 50 0.91 -17.05 3.26
C ALA A 50 0.79 -18.46 2.67
N ILE A 51 1.44 -18.74 1.53
CA ILE A 51 1.50 -20.08 0.92
C ILE A 51 2.18 -21.08 1.86
N ARG A 52 3.33 -20.71 2.44
CA ARG A 52 4.07 -21.60 3.34
C ARG A 52 3.29 -21.92 4.60
N LEU A 53 2.67 -20.92 5.22
CA LEU A 53 1.83 -21.09 6.40
C LEU A 53 0.60 -21.96 6.11
N ALA A 54 -0.06 -21.75 4.96
CA ALA A 54 -1.18 -22.58 4.52
C ALA A 54 -0.75 -24.05 4.33
N ASN A 55 0.39 -24.27 3.67
CA ASN A 55 0.93 -25.61 3.44
C ASN A 55 1.32 -26.33 4.74
N GLN A 56 1.97 -25.64 5.68
CA GLN A 56 2.34 -26.19 7.00
C GLN A 56 1.12 -26.65 7.79
N GLN A 57 0.05 -25.86 7.74
CA GLN A 57 -1.22 -26.16 8.44
C GLN A 57 -2.15 -27.07 7.63
N ARG A 58 -1.78 -27.41 6.39
CA ARG A 58 -2.61 -28.17 5.43
C ARG A 58 -3.99 -27.54 5.22
N LEU A 59 -4.04 -26.22 5.19
CA LEU A 59 -5.24 -25.43 4.96
C LEU A 59 -5.20 -24.79 3.56
N PRO A 60 -6.36 -24.53 2.93
CA PRO A 60 -6.41 -23.74 1.71
C PRO A 60 -5.96 -22.29 1.97
N LEU A 61 -5.40 -21.66 0.93
CA LEU A 61 -5.08 -20.24 0.90
C LEU A 61 -6.19 -19.48 0.15
N LEU A 62 -6.72 -18.43 0.77
CA LEU A 62 -7.57 -17.44 0.13
C LEU A 62 -6.81 -16.11 0.03
N VAL A 63 -6.70 -15.57 -1.18
CA VAL A 63 -6.22 -14.21 -1.39
C VAL A 63 -7.41 -13.29 -1.52
N TYR A 64 -7.41 -12.20 -0.76
CA TYR A 64 -8.46 -11.19 -0.79
C TYR A 64 -7.88 -9.82 -1.14
N GLN A 65 -8.45 -9.18 -2.15
CA GLN A 65 -8.19 -7.80 -2.52
C GLN A 65 -9.48 -6.98 -2.49
N ALA A 66 -9.40 -5.74 -2.03
CA ALA A 66 -10.50 -4.80 -2.13
C ALA A 66 -10.05 -3.45 -2.70
N ILE A 67 -10.91 -2.86 -3.52
CA ILE A 67 -10.77 -1.48 -4.01
C ILE A 67 -12.01 -0.70 -3.53
N SER A 68 -11.82 0.54 -3.13
CA SER A 68 -12.93 1.41 -2.73
C SER A 68 -13.11 2.57 -3.70
N GLN A 69 -14.36 2.95 -3.94
CA GLN A 69 -14.69 4.19 -4.66
C GLN A 69 -14.74 5.43 -3.74
N HIS A 70 -14.60 5.26 -2.42
CA HIS A 70 -14.74 6.35 -1.43
C HIS A 70 -13.50 7.23 -1.29
N HIS A 71 -12.58 7.14 -2.24
CA HIS A 71 -11.31 7.84 -2.18
C HIS A 71 -11.47 9.27 -2.74
N ASP A 72 -11.06 10.31 -2.01
CA ASP A 72 -11.29 11.72 -2.37
C ASP A 72 -10.69 12.11 -3.74
N TYR A 73 -9.63 11.42 -4.14
CA TYR A 73 -8.92 11.61 -5.42
C TYR A 73 -9.11 10.44 -6.39
N ALA A 74 -10.12 9.59 -6.16
CA ALA A 74 -10.48 8.57 -7.13
C ALA A 74 -10.85 9.20 -8.48
N SER A 75 -10.32 8.62 -9.56
CA SER A 75 -10.68 8.98 -10.93
C SER A 75 -10.82 7.72 -11.75
N ASP A 76 -11.58 7.78 -12.85
CA ASP A 76 -11.80 6.65 -13.74
C ASP A 76 -10.47 6.04 -14.23
N ARG A 77 -9.45 6.88 -14.47
CA ARG A 77 -8.12 6.42 -14.86
C ARG A 77 -7.44 5.63 -13.75
N HIS A 78 -7.50 6.12 -12.51
CA HIS A 78 -6.91 5.43 -11.36
C HIS A 78 -7.61 4.10 -11.10
N HIS A 79 -8.95 4.08 -11.13
CA HIS A 79 -9.71 2.84 -11.00
C HIS A 79 -9.44 1.87 -12.13
N MET A 80 -9.37 2.33 -13.38
CA MET A 80 -9.01 1.49 -14.53
C MET A 80 -7.68 0.79 -14.29
N PHE A 81 -6.63 1.53 -13.93
CA PHE A 81 -5.31 0.98 -13.65
C PHE A 81 -5.34 -0.11 -12.57
N MET A 82 -6.05 0.16 -11.47
CA MET A 82 -6.17 -0.78 -10.36
C MET A 82 -6.97 -2.04 -10.74
N LEU A 83 -8.04 -1.89 -11.53
CA LEU A 83 -8.89 -2.99 -11.98
C LEU A 83 -8.19 -3.87 -13.04
N GLU A 84 -7.41 -3.27 -13.94
CA GLU A 84 -6.58 -4.01 -14.90
C GLU A 84 -5.52 -4.83 -14.16
N GLY A 85 -4.85 -4.24 -13.17
CA GLY A 85 -3.92 -4.97 -12.30
C GLY A 85 -4.60 -6.12 -11.55
N ALA A 86 -5.81 -5.90 -11.01
CA ALA A 86 -6.61 -6.93 -10.34
C ALA A 86 -6.99 -8.08 -11.27
N ARG A 87 -7.34 -7.79 -12.53
CA ARG A 87 -7.62 -8.80 -13.57
C ARG A 87 -6.39 -9.64 -13.88
N ASP A 88 -5.22 -9.00 -14.00
CA ASP A 88 -3.98 -9.71 -14.35
C ASP A 88 -3.55 -10.64 -13.21
N VAL A 89 -3.61 -10.20 -11.95
CA VAL A 89 -3.32 -11.10 -10.81
C VAL A 89 -4.36 -12.20 -10.64
N GLN A 90 -5.65 -11.95 -10.94
CA GLN A 90 -6.67 -12.99 -10.95
C GLN A 90 -6.28 -14.13 -11.89
N MET A 91 -5.84 -13.79 -13.11
CA MET A 91 -5.38 -14.79 -14.06
C MET A 91 -4.15 -15.54 -13.54
N GLN A 92 -3.17 -14.84 -12.97
CA GLN A 92 -1.97 -15.48 -12.40
C GLN A 92 -2.34 -16.46 -11.26
N PHE A 93 -3.26 -16.09 -10.37
CA PHE A 93 -3.72 -16.96 -9.29
C PHE A 93 -4.49 -18.18 -9.80
N LEU A 94 -5.34 -18.00 -10.82
CA LEU A 94 -6.03 -19.10 -11.46
C LEU A 94 -5.05 -20.14 -12.03
N HIS A 95 -4.00 -19.71 -12.73
CA HIS A 95 -2.96 -20.62 -13.25
C HIS A 95 -2.19 -21.34 -12.15
N ARG A 96 -2.09 -20.75 -10.95
CA ARG A 96 -1.42 -21.34 -9.79
C ARG A 96 -2.35 -22.17 -8.91
N GLY A 97 -3.64 -22.24 -9.22
CA GLY A 97 -4.65 -22.93 -8.39
C GLY A 97 -4.89 -22.25 -7.04
N ILE A 98 -4.67 -20.94 -6.94
CA ILE A 98 -4.89 -20.17 -5.71
C ILE A 98 -6.24 -19.47 -5.79
N SER A 99 -7.07 -19.63 -4.76
CA SER A 99 -8.35 -18.95 -4.66
C SER A 99 -8.17 -17.46 -4.45
N TYR A 100 -8.83 -16.66 -5.28
CA TYR A 100 -8.74 -15.20 -5.27
C TYR A 100 -10.14 -14.57 -5.23
N ALA A 101 -10.39 -13.75 -4.21
CA ALA A 101 -11.62 -13.00 -4.03
C ALA A 101 -11.33 -11.50 -4.16
N PHE A 102 -12.08 -10.83 -5.04
CA PHE A 102 -11.98 -9.40 -5.27
C PHE A 102 -13.29 -8.72 -4.89
N HIS A 103 -13.20 -7.61 -4.18
CA HIS A 103 -14.34 -6.79 -3.80
C HIS A 103 -14.15 -5.33 -4.24
N LEU A 104 -15.06 -4.83 -5.08
CA LEU A 104 -15.15 -3.40 -5.39
C LEU A 104 -16.21 -2.78 -4.48
N ALA A 105 -15.77 -2.09 -3.44
CA ALA A 105 -16.67 -1.40 -2.52
C ALA A 105 -17.31 -0.20 -3.24
N THR A 106 -18.63 -0.25 -3.34
CA THR A 106 -19.47 0.81 -3.92
C THR A 106 -20.26 1.52 -2.82
N ARG A 107 -21.02 2.56 -3.18
CA ARG A 107 -21.94 3.24 -2.24
C ARG A 107 -23.04 2.30 -1.74
N ASP A 108 -23.46 1.37 -2.59
CA ASP A 108 -24.55 0.43 -2.30
C ASP A 108 -24.04 -0.88 -1.69
N ASP A 109 -22.74 -1.17 -1.83
CA ASP A 109 -22.07 -2.33 -1.25
C ASP A 109 -20.74 -1.94 -0.60
N CYS A 110 -20.81 -1.63 0.70
CA CYS A 110 -19.68 -1.26 1.54
C CYS A 110 -19.46 -2.25 2.69
N GLY A 111 -19.86 -3.51 2.49
CA GLY A 111 -19.78 -4.56 3.49
C GLY A 111 -18.37 -4.75 4.07
N SER A 112 -18.30 -5.11 5.35
CA SER A 112 -17.03 -5.40 6.04
C SER A 112 -16.47 -6.80 5.72
N HIS A 113 -16.41 -7.15 4.42
CA HIS A 113 -16.03 -8.50 3.97
C HIS A 113 -14.67 -8.95 4.47
N LEU A 114 -13.69 -8.04 4.58
CA LEU A 114 -12.40 -8.37 5.18
C LEU A 114 -12.55 -8.89 6.61
N LYS A 115 -13.41 -8.24 7.42
CA LYS A 115 -13.67 -8.66 8.80
C LYS A 115 -14.34 -10.02 8.84
N THR A 116 -15.38 -10.21 8.03
CA THR A 116 -16.08 -11.50 7.91
C THR A 116 -15.15 -12.64 7.49
N LEU A 117 -14.24 -12.39 6.53
CA LEU A 117 -13.24 -13.37 6.11
C LEU A 117 -12.18 -13.61 7.19
N ALA A 118 -11.71 -12.56 7.86
CA ALA A 118 -10.73 -12.66 8.93
C ALA A 118 -11.25 -13.47 10.14
N GLU A 119 -12.54 -13.32 10.48
CA GLU A 119 -13.19 -14.11 11.53
C GLU A 119 -13.26 -15.62 11.20
N GLN A 120 -13.24 -15.99 9.93
CA GLN A 120 -13.25 -17.37 9.44
C GLN A 120 -11.86 -17.91 9.10
N ALA A 121 -10.85 -17.04 9.06
CA ALA A 121 -9.47 -17.40 8.78
C ALA A 121 -8.76 -17.86 10.04
N THR A 122 -7.84 -18.83 9.91
CA THR A 122 -6.96 -19.24 11.02
C THR A 122 -5.98 -18.12 11.36
N MET A 123 -5.53 -17.39 10.33
CA MET A 123 -4.64 -16.25 10.42
C MET A 123 -4.77 -15.36 9.19
N VAL A 124 -4.40 -14.09 9.36
CA VAL A 124 -4.36 -13.09 8.31
C VAL A 124 -2.92 -12.66 8.08
N VAL A 125 -2.46 -12.77 6.84
CA VAL A 125 -1.19 -12.22 6.37
C VAL A 125 -1.51 -10.98 5.54
N THR A 126 -0.73 -9.91 5.68
CA THR A 126 -0.86 -8.71 4.84
C THR A 126 0.50 -8.05 4.68
N GLU A 127 0.66 -7.22 3.67
CA GLU A 127 1.89 -6.46 3.46
C GLU A 127 2.01 -5.34 4.51
N GLU A 128 3.20 -5.19 5.07
CA GLU A 128 3.55 -3.98 5.82
C GLU A 128 3.83 -2.85 4.83
N MET A 129 3.05 -1.78 4.94
CA MET A 129 3.33 -0.52 4.25
C MET A 129 3.81 0.47 5.32
N PRO A 130 5.13 0.70 5.44
CA PRO A 130 5.65 1.60 6.46
C PRO A 130 5.43 3.03 6.02
N VAL A 131 4.33 3.66 6.45
CA VAL A 131 4.20 5.12 6.40
C VAL A 131 3.40 5.59 7.60
N ASP A 132 4.11 6.04 8.64
CA ASP A 132 3.65 7.18 9.43
C ASP A 132 4.16 8.42 8.69
N PRO A 133 3.42 8.93 7.68
CA PRO A 133 3.88 10.05 6.86
C PRO A 133 4.02 11.28 7.75
N THR A 134 5.03 12.10 7.49
CA THR A 134 5.13 13.39 8.17
C THR A 134 3.94 14.27 7.80
N SER A 135 3.51 15.13 8.74
CA SER A 135 2.52 16.17 8.46
C SER A 135 3.07 17.25 7.51
N GLU A 136 4.40 17.36 7.37
CA GLU A 136 5.03 18.26 6.43
C GLU A 136 4.76 17.80 4.99
N ARG A 137 4.27 18.70 4.13
CA ARG A 137 3.93 18.35 2.75
C ARG A 137 5.16 18.28 1.85
N CYS A 138 6.22 19.03 2.13
CA CYS A 138 7.47 18.89 1.39
C CYS A 138 8.62 19.45 2.23
N PHE A 139 9.81 18.88 2.09
CA PHE A 139 11.01 19.51 2.63
C PHE A 139 11.60 20.41 1.55
N PHE A 140 11.85 21.67 1.87
CA PHE A 140 12.38 22.64 0.91
C PHE A 140 13.53 23.42 1.52
N ASP A 141 14.68 23.35 0.87
CA ASP A 141 15.82 24.22 1.16
C ASP A 141 15.82 25.40 0.20
N ALA A 142 15.57 26.59 0.72
CA ALA A 142 15.46 27.82 -0.08
C ALA A 142 16.82 28.33 -0.59
N GLU A 143 17.93 27.97 0.07
CA GLU A 143 19.26 28.41 -0.33
C GLU A 143 19.71 27.66 -1.59
N SER A 144 19.64 26.33 -1.56
CA SER A 144 19.98 25.48 -2.71
C SER A 144 18.86 25.38 -3.75
N GLY A 145 17.60 25.66 -3.37
CA GLY A 145 16.43 25.47 -4.23
C GLY A 145 16.00 24.00 -4.38
N ILE A 146 16.47 23.11 -3.51
CA ILE A 146 16.15 21.68 -3.53
C ILE A 146 14.85 21.43 -2.76
N ALA A 147 13.98 20.59 -3.33
CA ALA A 147 12.79 20.09 -2.67
C ALA A 147 12.80 18.55 -2.61
N ALA A 148 12.35 17.98 -1.50
CA ALA A 148 12.03 16.57 -1.37
C ALA A 148 10.53 16.39 -1.10
N CYS A 149 9.91 15.49 -1.86
CA CYS A 149 8.49 15.14 -1.81
C CYS A 149 8.31 13.64 -2.07
N GLY A 150 7.14 13.09 -1.74
CA GLY A 150 6.78 11.67 -1.89
C GLY A 150 5.70 11.26 -0.87
N ASP A 151 5.35 9.98 -0.85
CA ASP A 151 4.34 9.33 0.00
C ASP A 151 4.70 9.29 1.49
N TRP A 152 5.95 9.59 1.82
CA TRP A 152 6.41 9.91 3.17
C TRP A 152 6.04 11.33 3.65
N ALA A 153 5.58 12.23 2.77
CA ALA A 153 5.32 13.63 3.05
C ALA A 153 3.86 14.02 2.74
N GLY A 154 3.15 14.58 3.72
CA GLY A 154 1.81 15.13 3.52
C GLY A 154 0.65 14.12 3.57
N GLY A 155 0.94 12.84 3.81
CA GLY A 155 -0.06 11.78 3.94
C GLY A 155 0.41 10.48 3.29
N PRO A 156 -0.24 9.33 3.54
CA PRO A 156 0.17 8.07 2.94
C PRO A 156 -0.38 7.95 1.52
N ARG A 157 0.08 6.93 0.77
CA ARG A 157 -0.43 6.55 -0.57
C ARG A 157 -0.12 7.59 -1.66
N VAL A 158 -0.66 7.37 -2.86
CA VAL A 158 -0.41 8.20 -4.06
C VAL A 158 -0.86 9.65 -3.89
N GLU A 159 -1.75 9.91 -2.94
CA GLU A 159 -2.20 11.23 -2.56
C GLU A 159 -1.12 12.04 -1.86
N GLY A 160 -0.39 11.39 -0.95
CA GLY A 160 0.78 11.97 -0.29
C GLY A 160 1.81 12.38 -1.33
N ASP A 161 2.13 11.47 -2.27
CA ASP A 161 3.01 11.76 -3.42
C ASP A 161 2.56 13.00 -4.21
N PHE A 162 1.27 13.05 -4.55
CA PHE A 162 0.73 14.16 -5.35
C PHE A 162 0.74 15.48 -4.60
N LEU A 163 0.19 15.52 -3.38
CA LEU A 163 0.10 16.73 -2.56
C LEU A 163 1.48 17.26 -2.18
N SER A 164 2.43 16.37 -1.91
CA SER A 164 3.80 16.75 -1.63
C SER A 164 4.51 17.32 -2.84
N GLY A 165 4.31 16.72 -4.02
CA GLY A 165 4.84 17.23 -5.29
C GLY A 165 4.29 18.63 -5.61
N MET A 166 2.98 18.85 -5.41
CA MET A 166 2.37 20.17 -5.57
C MET A 166 2.96 21.21 -4.60
N ALA A 167 3.15 20.84 -3.34
CA ALA A 167 3.75 21.72 -2.33
C ALA A 167 5.20 22.09 -2.70
N ALA A 168 6.01 21.10 -3.10
CA ALA A 168 7.38 21.30 -3.57
C ALA A 168 7.44 22.25 -4.77
N ALA A 169 6.61 22.00 -5.80
CA ALA A 169 6.52 22.86 -6.97
C ALA A 169 6.13 24.31 -6.60
N GLY A 170 5.16 24.48 -5.70
CA GLY A 170 4.75 25.79 -5.20
C GLY A 170 5.89 26.56 -4.52
N ARG A 171 6.68 25.89 -3.69
CA ARG A 171 7.86 26.48 -3.03
C ARG A 171 8.93 26.90 -4.05
N ILE A 172 9.26 26.02 -5.01
CA ILE A 172 10.22 26.31 -6.08
C ILE A 172 9.77 27.53 -6.90
N LEU A 173 8.53 27.52 -7.41
CA LEU A 173 7.98 28.62 -8.20
C LEU A 173 7.93 29.94 -7.41
N GLY A 174 7.61 29.87 -6.12
CA GLY A 174 7.63 31.03 -5.22
C GLY A 174 9.01 31.70 -5.15
N THR A 175 10.08 30.92 -5.02
CA THR A 175 11.45 31.47 -4.98
C THR A 175 11.89 32.11 -6.31
N LEU A 176 11.49 31.53 -7.44
CA LEU A 176 11.77 32.09 -8.76
C LEU A 176 11.08 33.44 -8.97
N SER A 177 9.85 33.58 -8.48
CA SER A 177 9.10 34.84 -8.50
C SER A 177 9.75 35.92 -7.64
N MET A 178 10.21 35.56 -6.43
CA MET A 178 10.95 36.48 -5.55
C MET A 178 12.25 36.97 -6.19
N LYS A 179 13.07 36.07 -6.77
CA LYS A 179 14.32 36.45 -7.45
C LYS A 179 14.08 37.39 -8.64
N ARG A 180 13.00 37.21 -9.40
CA ARG A 180 12.57 38.11 -10.49
C ARG A 180 12.20 39.51 -9.99
N ASN A 181 11.49 39.61 -8.87
CA ASN A 181 11.11 40.91 -8.31
C ASN A 181 12.29 41.67 -7.70
N THR A 182 13.30 40.98 -7.15
CA THR A 182 14.54 41.61 -6.66
C THR A 182 15.41 42.14 -7.81
N THR A 183 15.38 41.50 -8.98
CA THR A 183 16.11 41.98 -10.16
C THR A 183 15.38 43.13 -10.86
N ALA A 184 14.04 43.11 -10.88
CA ALA A 184 13.25 44.21 -11.43
C ALA A 184 13.36 45.51 -10.62
N SER A 185 13.52 45.45 -9.30
CA SER A 185 13.72 46.64 -8.44
C SER A 185 15.13 47.22 -8.49
N GLN A 186 16.11 46.51 -9.10
CA GLN A 186 17.46 47.01 -9.33
C GLN A 186 17.65 47.73 -10.67
N LEU A 187 16.67 47.67 -11.59
CA LEU A 187 16.61 48.61 -12.72
C LEU A 187 16.00 49.94 -12.25
N LYS A 188 16.77 50.72 -11.49
CA LYS A 188 16.59 52.17 -11.50
C LYS A 188 17.09 52.67 -12.84
N LEU A 189 16.16 53.07 -13.71
CA LEU A 189 16.45 53.90 -14.88
C LEU A 189 17.34 55.07 -14.42
N PHE A 190 18.45 55.26 -15.14
CA PHE A 190 19.04 56.59 -15.27
C PHE A 190 18.03 57.53 -15.94
#